data_AF-A0A843SUU5-F1
#
_entry.id   AF-A0A843SUU5-F1
#
_cell.length_a   1.000
_cell.length_b   1.000
_cell.length_c   1.000
_cell.angle_alpha   90.00
_cell.angle_beta   90.00
_cell.angle_gamma   90.00
#
_symmetry.space_group_name_H-M   'P 1'
#
loop_
_entity.id
_entity.type
_entity.pdbx_description
1 polymer ?
#
loop_
_entity_poly.entity_id
_entity_poly.type
_entity_poly.pdbx_seq_one_letter_code
_entity_poly.pdbx_strand_id
1 'polypeptide(L)' 'MSKVIGEATTPGASTTVLLLEAIENALNKAPASGSEIQHFELLKIELEHGGFVGSTRTRVTLDARSGPLPEPENRPTYNV' A
#
# COMPACT_ATOMS: atom_id res chain seq x y z
N MET A 1 -12.18 -6.58 -8.35
CA MET A 1 -10.90 -6.01 -7.88
C MET A 1 -11.13 -4.53 -7.66
N SER A 2 -10.72 -3.99 -6.50
CA SER A 2 -10.95 -2.60 -6.13
C SER A 2 -9.62 -1.93 -5.80
N LYS A 3 -9.33 -0.80 -6.44
CA LYS A 3 -8.11 -0.03 -6.18
C LYS A 3 -8.26 0.81 -4.92
N VAL A 4 -7.26 0.75 -4.04
CA VAL A 4 -7.18 1.57 -2.83
C VAL A 4 -5.91 2.40 -2.86
N ILE A 5 -6.01 3.66 -2.45
CA ILE A 5 -4.92 4.63 -2.53
C ILE A 5 -4.66 5.23 -1.15
N GLY A 6 -3.47 5.02 -0.64
CA GLY A 6 -2.97 5.63 0.58
C GLY A 6 -1.88 6.63 0.27
N GLU A 7 -1.84 7.70 1.06
CA GLU A 7 -0.90 8.80 0.87
C GLU A 7 -0.38 9.26 2.23
N ALA A 8 0.89 9.62 2.29
CA ALA A 8 1.51 10.22 3.47
C ALA A 8 2.41 11.38 3.04
N THR A 9 2.54 12.40 3.90
CA THR A 9 3.42 13.56 3.65
C THR A 9 4.06 13.97 4.97
N THR A 10 5.38 14.06 5.01
CA THR A 10 6.10 14.52 6.21
C THR A 10 7.25 15.48 5.84
N PRO A 11 7.59 16.42 6.75
CA PRO A 11 8.81 17.21 6.65
C PRO A 11 10.04 16.32 6.88
N GLY A 12 10.90 16.19 5.86
CA GLY A 12 12.14 15.41 5.97
C GLY A 12 12.06 13.95 5.48
N ALA A 13 13.17 13.47 4.94
CA ALA A 13 13.28 12.33 4.03
C ALA A 13 13.33 10.94 4.70
N SER A 14 12.56 10.68 5.76
CA SER A 14 12.46 9.29 6.26
C SER A 14 11.50 8.49 5.38
N THR A 15 11.99 8.10 4.21
CA THR A 15 11.24 7.42 3.14
C THR A 15 10.54 6.14 3.62
N THR A 16 11.14 5.42 4.57
CA THR A 16 10.57 4.21 5.15
C THR A 16 9.31 4.48 5.97
N VAL A 17 9.32 5.53 6.81
CA VAL A 17 8.15 5.91 7.63
C VAL A 17 7.01 6.36 6.73
N LEU A 18 7.31 7.18 5.72
CA LEU A 18 6.35 7.61 4.71
C LEU A 18 5.68 6.47 3.95
N LEU A 19 6.46 5.45 3.60
CA LEU A 19 5.94 4.29 2.88
C LEU A 19 4.99 3.49 3.77
N LEU A 20 5.35 3.25 5.03
CA LEU A 20 4.50 2.53 5.99
C LEU A 20 3.19 3.28 6.26
N GLU A 21 3.25 4.59 6.49
CA GLU A 21 2.07 5.43 6.68
C GLU A 21 1.16 5.43 5.43
N ALA A 22 1.75 5.52 4.24
CA ALA A 22 0.98 5.46 3.00
C ALA A 22 0.33 4.09 2.79
N ILE A 23 1.00 2.98 3.16
CA ILE A 23 0.41 1.64 3.13
C ILE A 23 -0.74 1.53 4.12
N GLU A 24 -0.53 1.96 5.38
CA GLU A 24 -1.56 1.93 6.42
C GLU A 24 -2.80 2.74 6.00
N ASN A 25 -2.59 3.93 5.43
CA ASN A 25 -3.67 4.75 4.87
C ASN A 25 -4.39 4.09 3.70
N ALA A 26 -3.72 3.24 2.91
CA ALA A 26 -4.35 2.47 1.84
C ALA A 26 -5.20 1.33 2.42
N LEU A 27 -4.68 0.61 3.42
CA LEU A 27 -5.36 -0.49 4.09
C LEU A 27 -6.61 -0.03 4.85
N ASN A 28 -6.54 1.12 5.53
CA ASN A 28 -7.69 1.70 6.25
C ASN A 28 -8.83 2.14 5.31
N LYS A 29 -8.54 2.38 4.03
CA LYS A 29 -9.54 2.70 3.00
C LYS A 29 -10.04 1.46 2.27
N ALA A 30 -9.52 0.28 2.59
CA ALA A 30 -9.96 -0.95 1.95
C ALA A 30 -11.45 -1.20 2.24
N PRO A 31 -12.24 -1.59 1.24
CA PRO A 31 -13.64 -1.89 1.46
C PRO A 31 -13.76 -3.06 2.45
N ALA A 32 -14.72 -2.93 3.38
CA ALA A 32 -15.03 -4.03 4.30
C ALA A 32 -15.43 -5.27 3.48
N SER A 33 -14.63 -6.32 3.60
CA SER A 33 -14.86 -7.61 2.96
C SER A 33 -15.79 -8.45 3.83
N GLY A 34 -16.83 -9.02 3.24
CA GLY A 34 -17.62 -10.09 3.89
C GLY A 34 -16.88 -11.43 3.99
N SER A 35 -15.68 -11.53 3.38
CA SER A 35 -14.76 -12.67 3.52
C SER A 35 -13.74 -12.40 4.63
N GLU A 36 -13.39 -13.46 5.36
CA GLU A 36 -12.37 -13.45 6.42
C GLU A 36 -10.97 -13.06 5.92
N ILE A 37 -10.70 -13.19 4.61
CA ILE A 37 -9.38 -12.98 4.03
C ILE A 37 -9.44 -11.90 2.94
N GLN A 38 -8.57 -10.91 3.08
CA GLN A 38 -8.33 -9.87 2.08
C GLN A 38 -6.89 -9.96 1.57
N HIS A 39 -6.74 -9.88 0.24
CA HIS A 39 -5.45 -9.83 -0.44
C HIS A 39 -5.22 -8.43 -0.96
N PHE A 40 -4.00 -7.95 -0.75
CA PHE A 40 -3.54 -6.66 -1.26
C PHE A 40 -2.33 -6.88 -2.16
N GLU A 41 -2.44 -6.45 -3.41
CA GLU A 41 -1.33 -6.46 -4.36
C GLU A 41 -0.80 -5.04 -4.52
N LEU A 42 0.50 -4.83 -4.31
CA LEU A 42 1.12 -3.55 -4.54
C LEU A 42 1.22 -3.28 -6.05
N LEU A 43 0.47 -2.28 -6.53
CA LEU A 43 0.50 -1.89 -7.94
C LEU A 43 1.54 -0.79 -8.21
N LYS A 44 1.64 0.20 -7.32
CA LYS A 44 2.48 1.38 -7.56
C LYS A 44 2.89 2.08 -6.27
N ILE A 45 4.15 2.53 -6.23
CA ILE A 45 4.66 3.50 -5.25
C ILE A 45 5.14 4.72 -6.03
N GLU A 46 4.70 5.91 -5.62
CA GLU A 46 5.13 7.20 -6.18
C GLU A 46 5.70 8.07 -5.05
N LEU A 47 6.87 8.66 -5.30
CA LEU A 47 7.51 9.59 -4.37
C LEU A 47 7.67 10.95 -5.06
N GLU A 48 7.08 11.97 -4.45
CA GLU A 48 7.14 13.34 -4.91
C GLU A 48 7.89 14.19 -3.87
N HIS A 49 9.04 14.72 -4.27
CA HIS A 49 9.87 15.57 -3.41
C HIS A 49 9.58 17.04 -3.73
N GLY A 50 9.34 17.87 -2.71
CA GLY A 50 9.31 19.32 -2.87
C GLY A 50 7.96 19.96 -3.16
N GLY A 51 6.84 19.25 -2.95
CA GLY A 51 5.48 19.79 -3.19
C GLY A 51 5.07 20.94 -2.26
N PHE A 52 5.50 20.91 -0.98
CA PHE A 52 5.33 22.00 -0.01
C PHE A 52 6.53 22.02 0.97
N VAL A 53 7.28 23.12 1.05
CA VAL A 53 8.29 23.42 2.11
C VAL A 53 9.17 22.22 2.50
N GLY A 54 9.93 21.65 1.56
CA GLY A 54 10.91 20.57 1.88
C GLY A 54 10.30 19.25 2.37
N SER A 55 9.00 19.02 2.13
CA SER A 55 8.34 17.74 2.41
C SER A 55 8.49 16.74 1.26
N THR A 56 8.33 15.47 1.60
CA THR A 56 8.18 14.37 0.64
C THR A 56 6.78 13.80 0.78
N ARG A 57 6.09 13.62 -0.34
CA ARG A 57 4.80 12.93 -0.43
C ARG A 57 5.01 11.55 -1.02
N THR A 58 4.48 10.54 -0.35
CA THR A 58 4.46 9.17 -0.84
C THR A 58 3.02 8.75 -1.11
N ARG A 59 2.77 8.21 -2.29
CA ARG A 59 1.48 7.62 -2.67
C ARG A 59 1.67 6.14 -2.98
N VAL A 60 0.82 5.31 -2.38
CA VAL A 60 0.78 3.86 -2.58
C VAL A 60 -0.57 3.49 -3.16
N THR A 61 -0.55 2.75 -4.27
CA THR A 61 -1.75 2.17 -4.87
C THR A 61 -1.70 0.66 -4.69
N LEU A 62 -2.72 0.10 -4.04
CA LEU A 62 -2.91 -1.34 -3.88
C LEU A 62 -4.15 -1.78 -4.66
N ASP A 63 -4.12 -3.00 -5.18
CA ASP A 63 -5.33 -3.70 -5.60
C ASP A 63 -5.81 -4.59 -4.46
N ALA A 64 -7.07 -4.43 -4.08
CA ALA A 64 -7.71 -5.23 -3.05
C ALA A 64 -8.65 -6.26 -3.68
N ARG A 65 -8.51 -7.51 -3.26
CA ARG A 65 -9.40 -8.61 -3.62
C ARG A 65 -9.70 -9.48 -2.41
N SER A 66 -10.97 -9.86 -2.26
CA SER A 66 -11.37 -10.88 -1.29
C SER A 66 -11.18 -12.28 -1.89
N GLY A 67 -10.83 -13.25 -1.05
CA GLY A 67 -10.71 -14.63 -1.50
C GLY A 67 -9.91 -15.50 -0.53
N PRO A 68 -9.92 -16.83 -0.69
CA PRO A 68 -9.15 -17.73 0.16
C PRO A 68 -7.64 -17.46 0.07
N LEU A 69 -6.89 -17.83 1.11
CA LEU A 69 -5.43 -17.84 1.05
C LEU A 69 -4.97 -18.77 -0.08
N PRO A 70 -4.08 -18.32 -1.01
CA PRO A 70 -3.56 -19.21 -2.03
C PRO A 70 -2.80 -20.36 -1.38
N GLU A 71 -2.97 -21.56 -1.95
CA GLU A 71 -2.30 -22.76 -1.49
C GLU A 71 -0.76 -22.56 -1.49
N PRO A 72 -0.04 -23.19 -0.54
CA PRO A 72 1.41 -22.99 -0.36
C PRO A 72 2.24 -23.19 -1.63
N GLU A 73 1.78 -24.06 -2.53
CA GLU A 73 2.43 -24.47 -3.77
C GLU A 73 2.27 -23.45 -4.91
N ASN A 74 1.34 -22.49 -4.76
CA ASN A 74 1.12 -21.36 -5.68
C ASN A 74 1.54 -20.01 -5.09
N ARG A 75 2.33 -20.00 -4.01
CA ARG A 75 2.88 -18.76 -3.46
C ARG A 75 4.02 -18.28 -4.37
N PRO A 76 3.99 -17.05 -4.90
CA PRO A 76 5.16 -16.49 -5.56
C PRO A 76 6.32 -16.50 -4.56
N THR A 77 7.37 -17.24 -4.88
CA THR A 77 8.62 -17.24 -4.12
C THR A 77 9.31 -15.92 -4.37
N TYR A 78 9.22 -15.02 -3.39
CA TYR A 78 10.05 -13.83 -3.35
C TYR A 78 11.39 -14.25 -2.73
N ASN A 79 12.43 -14.36 -3.56
CA ASN A 79 13.80 -14.49 -3.08
C ASN A 79 14.15 -13.17 -2.38
N VAL A 80 14.33 -13.23 -1.06
CA VAL A 80 14.81 -12.13 -0.23
C VAL A 80 16.34 -12.16 -0.17
#